data_AF-A0A534XGS2-F1
#
_entry.id   AF-A0A534XGS2-F1
#
_cell.length_a   1.000
_cell.length_b   1.000
_cell.length_c   1.000
_cell.angle_alpha   90.00
_cell.angle_beta   90.00
_cell.angle_gamma   90.00
#
_symmetry.space_group_name_H-M   'P 1'
#
loop_
_entity.id
_entity.type
_entity.pdbx_description
1 polymer ?
#
loop_
_entity_poly.entity_id
_entity_poly.type
_entity_poly.pdbx_seq_one_letter_code
_entity_poly.pdbx_strand_id
1 'polypeptide(L)'
;MNGLSQPGRPTSTARRAAVGATSERWDGRELSGLGRVCSRHASCCVRSHALTPARARVAHTMRTRIATFAALILLFAVTPATAADEGARLLRCQQRIATAAAHFVALRRQALTGCVEKALRCPSALTSTATAADDACLAAVADRCRARLAAMQRAQVGLDMAGPRCTHSVSLGGFFGADGLSFENEGAYCPQMAIGPDVPTDTSRCQRYALACTTDAEVALAAPRAAELVNRLGVSVEDSCLVGALCGNGVIDDGEECDDGADNSSLLPDHCRQDCTLPRCGDGVVDPGEGEECDDGNLVDGDGCDSDCTVTSGVCGNGVVDPGEECDDGALNSALLPDHCRTDCTAPRCGDGVIDSGEECEPPGTPACDDNCLRRVPGALAADTTGASPEDALRCEQAILSSGATFFDRYRKRLEHCVDGAAHCILGIPPARDPEGDRADACLGRASGSCAAVVAARDGLRARSLARAGGPCQALSAAELLDPSNGLGFARIAAACGMDPTAVGVSDLLDCAFHDMECSVENAVSRTIPRAYDLVDQTDLVPDDAFPCLTDPTQLGSPSGAFID
;
A
#
# COMPACT_ATOMS: atom_id res chain seq x y z
N MET A 1 -23.63 61.23 -20.60
CA MET A 1 -25.00 61.62 -20.24
C MET A 1 -25.55 60.57 -19.30
N ASN A 2 -25.95 61.00 -18.09
CA ASN A 2 -26.91 60.44 -17.11
C ASN A 2 -26.96 58.90 -16.93
N GLY A 3 -26.89 58.29 -15.74
CA GLY A 3 -26.95 58.78 -14.36
C GLY A 3 -27.64 57.71 -13.48
N LEU A 4 -27.25 57.66 -12.19
CA LEU A 4 -28.04 57.22 -11.00
C LEU A 4 -28.29 55.70 -10.85
N SER A 5 -28.13 55.01 -9.70
CA SER A 5 -27.98 55.38 -8.27
C SER A 5 -27.38 54.21 -7.46
N GLN A 6 -26.60 54.51 -6.41
CA GLN A 6 -26.31 53.62 -5.25
C GLN A 6 -27.36 53.88 -4.13
N PRO A 7 -27.21 53.48 -2.82
CA PRO A 7 -26.30 52.54 -2.13
C PRO A 7 -26.96 51.66 -1.03
N GLY A 8 -26.19 50.78 -0.40
CA GLY A 8 -26.58 50.11 0.86
C GLY A 8 -25.40 49.51 1.65
N ARG A 9 -24.70 50.35 2.42
CA ARG A 9 -23.89 49.97 3.60
C ARG A 9 -24.17 51.02 4.67
N PRO A 10 -24.21 50.62 5.96
CA PRO A 10 -23.55 51.46 6.93
C PRO A 10 -22.72 50.71 7.98
N THR A 11 -21.73 51.46 8.41
CA THR A 11 -20.72 51.28 9.45
C THR A 11 -21.28 51.34 10.87
N SER A 12 -20.59 50.65 11.78
CA SER A 12 -20.79 50.68 13.23
C SER A 12 -20.30 51.98 13.88
N THR A 13 -21.14 52.59 14.72
CA THR A 13 -20.73 53.51 15.80
C THR A 13 -21.65 53.36 17.02
N ALA A 14 -21.04 53.58 18.19
CA ALA A 14 -21.49 53.22 19.53
C ALA A 14 -22.70 53.98 20.10
N ARG A 15 -23.39 53.39 21.09
CA ARG A 15 -23.89 54.10 22.29
C ARG A 15 -24.26 53.18 23.46
N ARG A 16 -24.05 53.73 24.67
CA ARG A 16 -24.25 53.23 26.03
C ARG A 16 -25.72 53.19 26.49
N ALA A 17 -26.04 52.31 27.45
CA ALA A 17 -26.76 52.55 28.73
C ALA A 17 -26.96 51.17 29.43
N ALA A 18 -26.36 50.85 30.58
CA ALA A 18 -26.65 51.26 31.98
C ALA A 18 -27.85 50.52 32.62
N VAL A 19 -27.58 49.67 33.64
CA VAL A 19 -28.27 49.36 34.93
C VAL A 19 -27.48 48.15 35.52
N GLY A 20 -27.11 47.99 36.79
CA GLY A 20 -27.31 48.70 38.04
C GLY A 20 -26.44 48.01 39.11
N ALA A 21 -26.02 48.78 40.12
CA ALA A 21 -25.06 48.41 41.15
C ALA A 21 -25.65 47.53 42.26
N THR A 22 -24.79 46.75 42.92
CA THR A 22 -24.80 46.65 44.40
C THR A 22 -23.36 46.72 44.91
N SER A 23 -23.23 47.47 46.01
CA SER A 23 -22.03 47.95 46.65
C SER A 23 -21.56 46.98 47.74
N GLU A 24 -20.25 46.85 47.92
CA GLU A 24 -19.67 46.76 49.26
C GLU A 24 -18.24 47.32 49.27
N ARG A 25 -17.96 48.06 50.34
CA ARG A 25 -16.98 49.14 50.46
C ARG A 25 -16.05 48.78 51.61
N TRP A 26 -14.74 48.67 51.39
CA TRP A 26 -13.75 48.80 52.45
C TRP A 26 -12.59 49.67 51.96
N ASP A 27 -12.38 50.77 52.70
CA ASP A 27 -11.45 51.87 52.44
C ASP A 27 -9.99 51.45 52.62
N GLY A 28 -9.14 52.04 51.79
CA GLY A 28 -7.69 52.03 51.94
C GLY A 28 -7.17 53.15 52.85
N ARG A 29 -5.97 52.93 53.37
CA ARG A 29 -4.93 53.89 53.77
C ARG A 29 -3.72 53.05 54.20
N GLU A 30 -2.46 53.35 53.93
CA GLU A 30 -1.79 54.43 53.20
C GLU A 30 -0.33 53.94 53.00
N LEU A 31 0.29 54.30 51.88
CA LEU A 31 1.71 54.08 51.60
C LEU A 31 2.57 55.07 52.39
N SER A 32 3.73 54.62 52.91
CA SER A 32 5.01 55.37 52.90
C SER A 32 6.12 54.65 53.68
N GLY A 33 7.34 54.63 53.12
CA GLY A 33 8.55 54.81 53.94
C GLY A 33 9.61 53.72 53.91
N LEU A 34 10.66 53.95 53.11
CA LEU A 34 12.00 53.36 53.22
C LEU A 34 12.60 53.51 54.63
N GLY A 35 13.37 52.50 55.07
CA GLY A 35 14.49 52.72 56.00
C GLY A 35 14.69 51.64 57.07
N ARG A 36 15.80 50.90 56.92
CA ARG A 36 16.74 50.37 57.94
C ARG A 36 16.24 50.22 59.39
N VAL A 37 16.52 49.08 60.01
CA VAL A 37 17.46 48.96 61.16
C VAL A 37 17.50 47.50 61.67
N CYS A 38 18.72 46.98 61.80
CA CYS A 38 19.07 45.76 62.53
C CYS A 38 18.88 45.92 64.05
N SER A 39 18.85 44.76 64.73
CA SER A 39 19.27 44.51 66.13
C SER A 39 18.20 44.51 67.23
N ARG A 40 18.10 43.37 67.92
CA ARG A 40 18.49 43.13 69.34
C ARG A 40 17.87 41.79 69.78
N HIS A 41 18.64 40.78 70.19
CA HIS A 41 19.22 40.71 71.54
C HIS A 41 20.64 40.11 71.58
N ALA A 42 21.39 40.57 72.57
CA ALA A 42 22.83 40.47 72.71
C ALA A 42 23.30 39.36 73.67
N SER A 43 24.47 38.79 73.32
CA SER A 43 25.66 38.48 74.15
C SER A 43 25.57 37.70 75.47
N CYS A 44 26.31 36.58 75.58
CA CYS A 44 27.25 36.34 76.70
C CYS A 44 28.36 35.31 76.39
N CYS A 45 29.48 35.46 77.10
CA CYS A 45 30.84 34.96 76.90
C CYS A 45 31.12 33.43 76.93
N VAL A 46 32.14 33.05 76.14
CA VAL A 46 33.29 32.14 76.44
C VAL A 46 33.10 31.02 77.48
N ARG A 47 33.22 29.76 77.02
CA ARG A 47 34.10 28.77 77.67
C ARG A 47 34.57 27.69 76.70
N SER A 48 35.89 27.58 76.64
CA SER A 48 36.68 26.64 75.87
C SER A 48 36.47 25.20 76.35
N HIS A 49 36.10 24.29 75.46
CA HIS A 49 36.42 22.88 75.60
C HIS A 49 37.13 22.39 74.34
N ALA A 50 38.39 22.02 74.53
CA ALA A 50 39.28 21.48 73.52
C ALA A 50 38.68 20.19 72.93
N LEU A 51 38.38 20.22 71.62
CA LEU A 51 38.14 19.02 70.84
C LEU A 51 39.47 18.53 70.27
N THR A 52 39.88 17.35 70.72
CA THR A 52 41.07 16.60 70.34
C THR A 52 41.21 16.38 68.80
N PRO A 53 42.44 16.27 68.26
CA PRO A 53 42.73 16.30 66.81
C PRO A 53 42.38 15.01 66.03
N ALA A 54 41.55 14.12 66.58
CA ALA A 54 41.24 12.82 65.96
C ALA A 54 39.99 12.82 65.05
N ARG A 55 39.14 13.86 65.10
CA ARG A 55 37.87 13.90 64.32
C ARG A 55 37.93 14.71 63.03
N ALA A 56 39.02 15.43 62.75
CA ALA A 56 39.16 16.22 61.52
C ALA A 56 39.45 15.36 60.26
N ARG A 57 40.01 14.15 60.41
CA ARG A 57 40.35 13.29 59.27
C ARG A 57 39.17 12.48 58.72
N VAL A 58 38.18 12.12 59.54
CA VAL A 58 37.00 11.34 59.09
C VAL A 58 35.97 12.21 58.37
N ALA A 59 35.81 13.47 58.81
CA ALA A 59 34.86 14.41 58.19
C ALA A 59 35.29 14.86 56.79
N HIS A 60 36.59 14.88 56.49
CA HIS A 60 37.08 15.28 55.17
C HIS A 60 36.92 14.16 54.13
N THR A 61 37.14 12.90 54.51
CA THR A 61 36.91 11.72 53.65
C THR A 61 35.43 11.45 53.36
N MET A 62 34.50 11.76 54.28
CA MET A 62 33.06 11.67 54.01
C MET A 62 32.58 12.78 53.08
N ARG A 63 33.06 14.02 53.27
CA ARG A 63 32.68 15.16 52.39
C ARG A 63 33.23 15.01 50.97
N THR A 64 34.43 14.46 50.79
CA THR A 64 34.97 14.16 49.45
C THR A 64 34.21 13.02 48.81
N ARG A 65 33.89 11.93 49.53
CA ARG A 65 33.11 10.82 48.98
C ARG A 65 31.68 11.22 48.60
N ILE A 66 30.98 12.00 49.43
CA ILE A 66 29.65 12.54 49.12
C ILE A 66 29.72 13.54 47.96
N ALA A 67 30.76 14.38 47.87
CA ALA A 67 30.94 15.29 46.75
C ALA A 67 31.26 14.56 45.44
N THR A 68 32.07 13.49 45.45
CA THR A 68 32.30 12.65 44.26
C THR A 68 31.08 11.81 43.90
N PHE A 69 30.29 11.33 44.87
CA PHE A 69 29.06 10.60 44.60
C PHE A 69 27.97 11.54 44.06
N ALA A 70 27.85 12.77 44.58
CA ALA A 70 26.96 13.80 44.06
C ALA A 70 27.41 14.31 42.68
N ALA A 71 28.72 14.41 42.42
CA ALA A 71 29.25 14.75 41.10
C ALA A 71 29.06 13.62 40.07
N LEU A 72 29.18 12.34 40.48
CA LEU A 72 28.83 11.18 39.64
C LEU A 72 27.32 11.09 39.39
N ILE A 73 26.48 11.38 40.39
CA ILE A 73 25.03 11.50 40.21
C ILE A 73 24.68 12.68 39.30
N LEU A 74 25.43 13.79 39.31
CA LEU A 74 25.24 14.91 38.36
C LEU A 74 25.78 14.62 36.94
N LEU A 75 26.71 13.66 36.80
CA LEU A 75 27.19 13.17 35.50
C LEU A 75 26.25 12.13 34.87
N PHE A 76 25.45 11.42 35.67
CA PHE A 76 24.42 10.47 35.22
C PHE A 76 22.98 10.96 35.41
N ALA A 77 22.76 12.11 36.06
CA ALA A 77 21.47 12.77 36.09
C ALA A 77 21.24 13.35 34.70
N VAL A 78 20.57 12.57 33.86
CA VAL A 78 19.76 13.08 32.77
C VAL A 78 18.85 14.13 33.40
N THR A 79 19.24 15.41 33.27
CA THR A 79 18.41 16.49 33.80
C THR A 79 17.05 16.39 33.13
N PRO A 80 15.92 16.59 33.82
CA PRO A 80 14.60 16.55 33.17
C PRO A 80 14.46 17.55 32.01
N ALA A 81 15.37 18.53 31.92
CA ALA A 81 15.51 19.44 30.79
C ALA A 81 15.95 18.76 29.47
N THR A 82 16.70 17.66 29.49
CA THR A 82 17.14 16.96 28.26
C THR A 82 16.05 16.04 27.70
N ALA A 83 15.29 15.35 28.56
CA ALA A 83 14.17 14.51 28.13
C ALA A 83 12.98 15.31 27.57
N ALA A 84 12.66 16.47 28.18
CA ALA A 84 11.62 17.37 27.68
C ALA A 84 11.98 18.06 26.34
N ASP A 85 13.28 18.22 26.06
CA ASP A 85 13.78 18.73 24.78
C ASP A 85 13.77 17.63 23.70
N GLU A 86 13.99 16.37 24.08
CA GLU A 86 14.02 15.22 23.17
C GLU A 86 12.64 14.90 22.55
N GLY A 87 11.55 14.88 23.31
CA GLY A 87 10.20 14.67 22.75
C GLY A 87 9.79 15.74 21.72
N ALA A 88 10.11 17.01 22.01
CA ALA A 88 9.86 18.09 21.06
C ALA A 88 10.74 18.00 19.79
N ARG A 89 11.95 17.44 19.91
CA ARG A 89 12.84 17.16 18.76
C ARG A 89 12.33 15.96 17.95
N LEU A 90 11.83 14.92 18.61
CA LEU A 90 11.20 13.75 17.97
C LEU A 90 9.97 14.16 17.16
N LEU A 91 9.05 14.95 17.73
CA LEU A 91 7.89 15.45 16.99
C LEU A 91 8.29 16.25 15.74
N ARG A 92 9.29 17.15 15.87
CA ARG A 92 9.79 17.91 14.71
C ARG A 92 10.44 17.03 13.66
N CYS A 93 11.10 15.96 14.10
CA CYS A 93 11.69 14.98 13.20
C CYS A 93 10.60 14.17 12.48
N GLN A 94 9.63 13.60 13.19
CA GLN A 94 8.50 12.87 12.62
C GLN A 94 7.76 13.72 11.58
N GLN A 95 7.44 14.97 11.91
CA GLN A 95 6.77 15.89 10.98
C GLN A 95 7.58 16.13 9.71
N ARG A 96 8.92 16.20 9.79
CA ARG A 96 9.78 16.38 8.62
C ARG A 96 9.79 15.13 7.73
N ILE A 97 9.88 13.95 8.33
CA ILE A 97 9.85 12.67 7.60
C ILE A 97 8.48 12.51 6.94
N ALA A 98 7.40 12.66 7.70
CA ALA A 98 6.03 12.56 7.20
C ALA A 98 5.75 13.58 6.08
N THR A 99 6.22 14.82 6.21
CA THR A 99 6.07 15.83 5.14
C THR A 99 6.85 15.43 3.88
N ALA A 100 8.06 14.90 4.02
CA ALA A 100 8.87 14.46 2.88
C ALA A 100 8.23 13.25 2.18
N ALA A 101 7.76 12.27 2.95
CA ALA A 101 7.06 11.08 2.47
C ALA A 101 5.74 11.44 1.76
N ALA A 102 4.88 12.26 2.39
CA ALA A 102 3.62 12.70 1.79
C ALA A 102 3.84 13.47 0.47
N HIS A 103 4.87 14.31 0.42
CA HIS A 103 5.25 15.03 -0.79
C HIS A 103 5.76 14.08 -1.89
N PHE A 104 6.53 13.04 -1.53
CA PHE A 104 6.98 12.01 -2.46
C PHE A 104 5.80 11.22 -3.05
N VAL A 105 4.91 10.68 -2.21
CA VAL A 105 3.69 9.95 -2.63
C VAL A 105 2.85 10.81 -3.56
N ALA A 106 2.58 12.07 -3.18
CA ALA A 106 1.78 12.98 -3.98
C ALA A 106 2.38 13.25 -5.38
N LEU A 107 3.69 13.50 -5.46
CA LEU A 107 4.36 13.75 -6.73
C LEU A 107 4.45 12.51 -7.60
N ARG A 108 4.79 11.35 -7.02
CA ARG A 108 4.89 10.09 -7.74
C ARG A 108 3.55 9.70 -8.33
N ARG A 109 2.49 9.71 -7.52
CA ARG A 109 1.12 9.47 -7.98
C ARG A 109 0.73 10.43 -9.11
N GLN A 110 0.93 11.74 -8.92
CA GLN A 110 0.55 12.74 -9.92
C GLN A 110 1.32 12.56 -11.23
N ALA A 111 2.59 12.15 -11.16
CA ALA A 111 3.40 11.85 -12.33
C ALA A 111 2.84 10.64 -13.09
N LEU A 112 2.64 9.51 -12.40
CA LEU A 112 2.20 8.24 -12.97
C LEU A 112 0.76 8.31 -13.50
N THR A 113 -0.20 8.73 -12.67
CA THR A 113 -1.60 8.91 -13.09
C THR A 113 -1.71 9.87 -14.28
N GLY A 114 -1.00 11.00 -14.22
CA GLY A 114 -0.99 11.98 -15.30
C GLY A 114 -0.24 11.54 -16.55
N CYS A 115 0.54 10.46 -16.49
CA CYS A 115 1.17 9.80 -17.62
C CYS A 115 0.23 8.80 -18.27
N VAL A 116 -0.31 7.87 -17.47
CA VAL A 116 -1.29 6.87 -17.90
C VAL A 116 -2.52 7.55 -18.49
N GLU A 117 -3.08 8.56 -17.83
CA GLU A 117 -4.25 9.31 -18.32
C GLU A 117 -3.99 9.96 -19.69
N LYS A 118 -2.76 10.42 -19.95
CA LYS A 118 -2.40 11.03 -21.23
C LYS A 118 -2.12 9.98 -22.30
N ALA A 119 -1.53 8.84 -21.93
CA ALA A 119 -1.29 7.72 -22.83
C ALA A 119 -2.63 7.14 -23.30
N LEU A 120 -3.59 6.96 -22.39
CA LEU A 120 -4.95 6.52 -22.70
C LEU A 120 -5.68 7.40 -23.72
N ARG A 121 -5.30 8.68 -23.87
CA ARG A 121 -5.89 9.57 -24.88
C ARG A 121 -5.33 9.36 -26.29
N CYS A 122 -4.30 8.53 -26.45
CA CYS A 122 -3.75 8.17 -27.76
C CYS A 122 -4.58 7.03 -28.39
N PRO A 123 -5.01 7.14 -29.66
CA PRO A 123 -5.85 6.12 -30.31
C PRO A 123 -5.23 4.71 -30.33
N SER A 124 -3.92 4.63 -30.46
CA SER A 124 -3.12 3.41 -30.47
C SER A 124 -3.04 2.69 -29.11
N ALA A 125 -3.43 3.36 -28.02
CA ALA A 125 -3.34 2.81 -26.66
C ALA A 125 -4.18 1.53 -26.49
N LEU A 126 -5.35 1.45 -27.14
CA LEU A 126 -6.25 0.30 -27.03
C LEU A 126 -6.32 -0.57 -28.30
N THR A 127 -5.78 -0.09 -29.41
CA THR A 127 -5.99 -0.69 -30.74
C THR A 127 -4.72 -1.33 -31.31
N SER A 128 -3.60 -1.22 -30.61
CA SER A 128 -2.30 -1.74 -31.06
C SER A 128 -1.32 -1.90 -29.89
N THR A 129 -0.26 -2.67 -30.11
CA THR A 129 0.90 -2.78 -29.22
C THR A 129 1.96 -1.70 -29.48
N ALA A 130 1.62 -0.64 -30.24
CA ALA A 130 2.58 0.39 -30.65
C ALA A 130 3.26 1.05 -29.44
N THR A 131 4.56 1.31 -29.57
CA THR A 131 5.38 1.94 -28.55
C THR A 131 5.62 3.42 -28.88
N ALA A 132 6.24 4.16 -27.95
CA ALA A 132 6.71 5.52 -28.20
C ALA A 132 7.75 5.63 -29.32
N ALA A 133 8.35 4.52 -29.79
CA ALA A 133 9.23 4.51 -30.95
C ALA A 133 8.44 4.61 -32.27
N ASP A 134 7.24 4.02 -32.30
CA ASP A 134 6.45 3.82 -33.53
C ASP A 134 5.20 4.71 -33.61
N ASP A 135 4.80 5.36 -32.51
CA ASP A 135 3.62 6.23 -32.43
C ASP A 135 3.96 7.65 -31.94
N ALA A 136 3.62 8.65 -32.75
CA ALA A 136 3.91 10.06 -32.47
C ALA A 136 3.15 10.63 -31.26
N CYS A 137 1.95 10.13 -30.97
CA CYS A 137 1.18 10.54 -29.79
C CYS A 137 1.84 10.02 -28.51
N LEU A 138 2.19 8.71 -28.48
CA LEU A 138 2.87 8.07 -27.37
C LEU A 138 4.26 8.70 -27.13
N ALA A 139 5.01 9.00 -28.19
CA ALA A 139 6.29 9.72 -28.09
C ALA A 139 6.15 11.08 -27.36
N ALA A 140 5.15 11.89 -27.76
CA ALA A 140 4.92 13.20 -27.15
C ALA A 140 4.43 13.10 -25.69
N VAL A 141 3.71 12.02 -25.34
CA VAL A 141 3.35 11.71 -23.95
C VAL A 141 4.60 11.33 -23.15
N ALA A 142 5.44 10.45 -23.70
CA ALA A 142 6.67 9.98 -23.06
C ALA A 142 7.61 11.13 -22.67
N ASP A 143 7.83 12.11 -23.55
CA ASP A 143 8.68 13.27 -23.23
C ASP A 143 8.16 14.09 -22.04
N ARG A 144 6.84 14.30 -21.98
CA ARG A 144 6.20 14.99 -20.86
C ARG A 144 6.25 14.16 -19.57
N CYS A 145 6.21 12.84 -19.71
CA CYS A 145 6.34 11.91 -18.60
C CYS A 145 7.72 11.94 -17.99
N ARG A 146 8.79 11.86 -18.80
CA ARG A 146 10.18 11.99 -18.35
C ARG A 146 10.42 13.28 -17.56
N ALA A 147 9.87 14.40 -18.02
CA ALA A 147 9.98 15.68 -17.31
C ALA A 147 9.30 15.68 -15.92
N ARG A 148 8.19 14.96 -15.76
CA ARG A 148 7.50 14.81 -14.46
C ARG A 148 8.21 13.83 -13.54
N LEU A 149 8.70 12.71 -14.08
CA LEU A 149 9.51 11.74 -13.34
C LEU A 149 10.79 12.37 -12.79
N ALA A 150 11.44 13.27 -13.54
CA ALA A 150 12.58 14.05 -13.05
C ALA A 150 12.23 14.96 -11.85
N ALA A 151 10.98 15.44 -11.74
CA ALA A 151 10.55 16.19 -10.56
C ALA A 151 10.32 15.29 -9.34
N MET A 152 9.80 14.07 -9.56
CA MET A 152 9.68 13.03 -8.53
C MET A 152 11.06 12.63 -7.98
N GLN A 153 12.08 12.50 -8.83
CA GLN A 153 13.45 12.17 -8.40
C GLN A 153 14.01 13.15 -7.36
N ARG A 154 13.67 14.44 -7.45
CA ARG A 154 14.06 15.40 -6.42
C ARG A 154 13.37 15.16 -5.07
N ALA A 155 12.14 14.67 -5.08
CA ALA A 155 11.43 14.30 -3.85
C ALA A 155 12.01 13.01 -3.23
N GLN A 156 12.47 12.06 -4.05
CA GLN A 156 13.17 10.86 -3.59
C GLN A 156 14.40 11.22 -2.76
N VAL A 157 15.26 12.11 -3.28
CA VAL A 157 16.45 12.61 -2.54
C VAL A 157 16.05 13.33 -1.25
N GLY A 158 14.91 14.03 -1.25
CA GLY A 158 14.38 14.69 -0.06
C GLY A 158 14.03 13.70 1.05
N LEU A 159 13.38 12.59 0.70
CA LEU A 159 13.01 11.51 1.61
C LEU A 159 14.23 10.71 2.08
N ASP A 160 15.15 10.35 1.19
CA ASP A 160 16.40 9.65 1.52
C ASP A 160 17.23 10.39 2.60
N MET A 161 17.18 11.72 2.56
CA MET A 161 17.91 12.57 3.51
C MET A 161 17.11 12.88 4.77
N ALA A 162 15.86 12.45 4.89
CA ALA A 162 15.01 12.78 6.03
C ALA A 162 15.50 12.10 7.32
N GLY A 163 15.78 10.79 7.29
CA GLY A 163 16.34 10.04 8.42
C GLY A 163 17.73 10.56 8.87
N PRO A 164 18.71 10.70 7.97
CA PRO A 164 20.01 11.26 8.30
C PRO A 164 19.94 12.67 8.92
N ARG A 165 19.10 13.55 8.38
CA ARG A 165 18.90 14.91 8.95
C ARG A 165 18.25 14.88 10.33
N CYS A 166 17.43 13.87 10.58
CA CYS A 166 16.73 13.68 11.84
C CYS A 166 17.64 13.26 12.98
N THR A 167 18.57 12.32 12.75
CA THR A 167 19.52 11.85 13.78
C THR A 167 20.51 12.92 14.27
N HIS A 168 20.65 14.05 13.57
CA HIS A 168 21.34 15.22 14.12
C HIS A 168 20.56 15.93 15.23
N SER A 169 19.25 15.70 15.30
CA SER A 169 18.33 16.36 16.23
C SER A 169 17.80 15.44 17.32
N VAL A 170 17.83 14.12 17.15
CA VAL A 170 17.37 13.12 18.12
C VAL A 170 18.40 12.00 18.27
N SER A 171 18.40 11.28 19.40
CA SER A 171 19.29 10.13 19.58
C SER A 171 18.99 8.98 18.60
N LEU A 172 19.99 8.13 18.33
CA LEU A 172 19.77 6.90 17.54
C LEU A 172 18.73 5.98 18.20
N GLY A 173 18.75 5.88 19.53
CA GLY A 173 17.71 5.14 20.27
C GLY A 173 16.32 5.75 20.12
N GLY A 174 16.17 7.08 20.04
CA GLY A 174 14.88 7.71 19.73
C GLY A 174 14.48 7.60 18.24
N PHE A 175 15.43 7.37 17.34
CA PHE A 175 15.14 7.15 15.93
C PHE A 175 14.69 5.71 15.66
N PHE A 176 15.39 4.72 16.21
CA PHE A 176 15.12 3.30 15.97
C PHE A 176 14.21 2.66 17.01
N GLY A 177 14.26 3.09 18.27
CA GLY A 177 13.58 2.39 19.35
C GLY A 177 12.06 2.38 19.26
N ALA A 178 11.46 1.39 19.91
CA ALA A 178 10.02 1.19 20.02
C ALA A 178 9.27 2.40 20.62
N ASP A 179 9.90 3.15 21.53
CA ASP A 179 9.33 4.38 22.11
C ASP A 179 9.58 5.63 21.24
N GLY A 180 10.34 5.48 20.15
CA GLY A 180 10.79 6.51 19.24
C GLY A 180 9.95 6.60 17.97
N LEU A 181 10.61 6.78 16.83
CA LEU A 181 9.97 6.78 15.50
C LEU A 181 9.70 5.37 14.98
N SER A 182 10.26 4.32 15.61
CA SER A 182 10.01 2.89 15.34
C SER A 182 9.94 2.51 13.85
N PHE A 183 11.07 2.66 13.17
CA PHE A 183 11.24 2.20 11.79
C PHE A 183 11.50 0.68 11.68
N GLU A 184 11.56 -0.04 12.79
CA GLU A 184 11.82 -1.48 12.84
C GLU A 184 10.77 -2.27 12.02
N ASN A 185 9.51 -1.79 11.97
CA ASN A 185 8.42 -2.40 11.21
C ASN A 185 8.53 -2.19 9.68
N GLU A 186 9.38 -1.27 9.20
CA GLU A 186 9.62 -1.08 7.76
C GLU A 186 10.62 -2.10 7.19
N GLY A 187 11.28 -2.88 8.06
CA GLY A 187 12.35 -3.82 7.67
C GLY A 187 11.90 -4.96 6.75
N ALA A 188 10.63 -5.38 6.81
CA ALA A 188 10.10 -6.47 5.97
C ALA A 188 10.02 -6.10 4.47
N TYR A 189 10.05 -4.82 4.13
CA TYR A 189 9.88 -4.33 2.75
C TYR A 189 11.19 -4.06 2.01
N CYS A 190 12.33 -4.55 2.55
CA CYS A 190 13.65 -4.29 1.99
C CYS A 190 14.32 -5.61 1.58
N PRO A 191 14.10 -6.11 0.35
CA PRO A 191 14.58 -7.44 -0.03
C PRO A 191 16.10 -7.55 -0.21
N GLN A 192 16.86 -6.47 -0.02
CA GLN A 192 18.26 -6.38 -0.47
C GLN A 192 19.20 -5.71 0.55
N MET A 193 18.77 -5.50 1.80
CA MET A 193 19.64 -4.86 2.78
C MET A 193 20.19 -5.89 3.77
N ALA A 194 21.51 -6.07 3.76
CA ALA A 194 22.23 -6.61 4.91
C ALA A 194 22.14 -5.60 6.07
N ILE A 195 20.95 -5.45 6.65
CA ILE A 195 20.67 -4.51 7.74
C ILE A 195 21.44 -4.99 8.97
N GLY A 196 22.56 -4.32 9.24
CA GLY A 196 23.00 -4.10 10.61
C GLY A 196 22.14 -2.99 11.24
N PRO A 197 21.87 -3.03 12.56
CA PRO A 197 20.71 -2.38 13.17
C PRO A 197 20.64 -0.82 13.21
N ASP A 198 21.50 -0.05 12.54
CA ASP A 198 21.72 1.37 12.91
C ASP A 198 22.01 2.38 11.77
N VAL A 199 21.54 2.18 10.54
CA VAL A 199 21.86 3.10 9.41
C VAL A 199 20.65 3.93 8.94
N PRO A 200 20.55 5.23 9.31
CA PRO A 200 19.37 6.05 8.99
C PRO A 200 19.12 6.31 7.50
N THR A 201 20.18 6.29 6.68
CA THR A 201 20.07 6.42 5.21
C THR A 201 19.30 5.25 4.61
N ASP A 202 19.55 4.06 5.13
CA ASP A 202 19.05 2.80 4.61
C ASP A 202 17.57 2.67 4.94
N THR A 203 17.19 3.01 6.17
CA THR A 203 15.79 3.15 6.58
C THR A 203 15.00 4.12 5.71
N SER A 204 15.57 5.29 5.38
CA SER A 204 14.88 6.28 4.54
C SER A 204 14.71 5.80 3.10
N ARG A 205 15.66 5.02 2.58
CA ARG A 205 15.58 4.38 1.26
C ARG A 205 14.53 3.27 1.24
N CYS A 206 14.53 2.43 2.27
CA CYS A 206 13.52 1.40 2.53
C CYS A 206 12.11 1.98 2.52
N GLN A 207 11.88 3.00 3.36
CA GLN A 207 10.60 3.69 3.42
C GLN A 207 10.19 4.26 2.06
N ARG A 208 11.14 4.81 1.30
CA ARG A 208 10.87 5.32 -0.05
C ARG A 208 10.49 4.21 -1.02
N TYR A 209 11.16 3.07 -1.00
CA TYR A 209 10.83 1.90 -1.82
C TYR A 209 9.43 1.37 -1.49
N ALA A 210 9.14 1.18 -0.21
CA ALA A 210 7.82 0.83 0.30
C ALA A 210 6.72 1.78 -0.19
N LEU A 211 6.91 3.09 -0.02
CA LEU A 211 5.98 4.12 -0.50
C LEU A 211 5.85 4.14 -2.02
N ALA A 212 6.94 3.86 -2.75
CA ALA A 212 6.92 3.74 -4.20
C ALA A 212 6.03 2.57 -4.61
N CYS A 213 6.20 1.39 -4.02
CA CYS A 213 5.37 0.22 -4.31
C CYS A 213 3.90 0.43 -3.96
N THR A 214 3.59 0.99 -2.79
CA THR A 214 2.19 1.26 -2.42
C THR A 214 1.54 2.25 -3.39
N THR A 215 2.28 3.27 -3.83
CA THR A 215 1.78 4.24 -4.82
C THR A 215 1.59 3.61 -6.19
N ASP A 216 2.52 2.76 -6.61
CA ASP A 216 2.50 2.08 -7.90
C ASP A 216 1.34 1.09 -7.98
N ALA A 217 1.14 0.28 -6.94
CA ALA A 217 0.01 -0.64 -6.81
C ALA A 217 -1.33 0.11 -6.89
N GLU A 218 -1.44 1.28 -6.26
CA GLU A 218 -2.65 2.11 -6.40
C GLU A 218 -2.89 2.53 -7.86
N VAL A 219 -1.86 2.99 -8.55
CA VAL A 219 -2.02 3.43 -9.95
C VAL A 219 -2.45 2.25 -10.82
N ALA A 220 -1.93 1.06 -10.55
CA ALA A 220 -2.36 -0.18 -11.20
C ALA A 220 -3.83 -0.52 -10.87
N LEU A 221 -4.29 -0.37 -9.63
CA LEU A 221 -5.70 -0.58 -9.28
C LEU A 221 -6.61 0.45 -9.99
N ALA A 222 -6.15 1.69 -10.13
CA ALA A 222 -6.93 2.78 -10.71
C ALA A 222 -6.93 2.76 -12.26
N ALA A 223 -5.91 2.17 -12.86
CA ALA A 223 -5.81 1.89 -14.29
C ALA A 223 -5.08 0.56 -14.45
N PRO A 224 -5.79 -0.57 -14.63
CA PRO A 224 -5.13 -1.88 -14.61
C PRO A 224 -4.22 -2.13 -15.82
N ARG A 225 -4.28 -1.29 -16.86
CA ARG A 225 -3.27 -1.25 -17.94
C ARG A 225 -2.14 -0.25 -17.71
N ALA A 226 -2.03 0.35 -16.53
CA ALA A 226 -1.01 1.36 -16.23
C ALA A 226 0.41 0.82 -16.46
N ALA A 227 0.69 -0.41 -16.06
CA ALA A 227 2.00 -1.06 -16.23
C ALA A 227 2.38 -1.19 -17.71
N GLU A 228 1.49 -1.78 -18.51
CA GLU A 228 1.65 -1.92 -19.97
C GLU A 228 1.87 -0.57 -20.65
N LEU A 229 1.06 0.44 -20.31
CA LEU A 229 1.15 1.76 -20.93
C LEU A 229 2.44 2.48 -20.53
N VAL A 230 2.88 2.37 -19.28
CA VAL A 230 4.17 2.93 -18.83
C VAL A 230 5.33 2.27 -19.58
N ASN A 231 5.29 0.96 -19.79
CA ASN A 231 6.28 0.24 -20.60
C ASN A 231 6.31 0.71 -22.05
N ARG A 232 5.13 0.84 -22.69
CA ARG A 232 5.01 1.32 -24.07
C ARG A 232 5.49 2.76 -24.26
N LEU A 233 5.43 3.59 -23.22
CA LEU A 233 6.01 4.94 -23.24
C LEU A 233 7.55 4.93 -23.22
N GLY A 234 8.20 3.83 -22.86
CA GLY A 234 9.66 3.74 -22.73
C GLY A 234 10.19 4.76 -21.72
N VAL A 235 9.52 4.84 -20.55
CA VAL A 235 9.96 5.68 -19.42
C VAL A 235 10.39 4.78 -18.27
N SER A 236 11.59 5.00 -17.75
CA SER A 236 12.05 4.31 -16.55
C SER A 236 11.57 5.05 -15.31
N VAL A 237 11.06 4.29 -14.35
CA VAL A 237 10.71 4.78 -13.03
C VAL A 237 11.61 4.03 -12.05
N GLU A 238 12.51 4.74 -11.37
CA GLU A 238 13.34 4.12 -10.33
C GLU A 238 12.45 3.61 -9.19
N ASP A 239 12.81 2.43 -8.67
CA ASP A 239 12.04 1.71 -7.65
C ASP A 239 10.58 1.53 -8.08
N SER A 240 10.36 1.15 -9.34
CA SER A 240 9.01 0.84 -9.82
C SER A 240 8.56 -0.53 -9.37
N CYS A 241 7.34 -0.56 -8.87
CA CYS A 241 6.59 -1.78 -8.60
C CYS A 241 5.32 -1.82 -9.47
N LEU A 242 5.13 -0.80 -10.35
CA LEU A 242 4.21 -0.80 -11.49
C LEU A 242 4.76 -1.70 -12.59
N VAL A 243 6.07 -1.64 -12.78
CA VAL A 243 6.86 -2.49 -13.67
C VAL A 243 7.92 -3.08 -12.75
N GLY A 244 7.61 -4.22 -12.15
CA GLY A 244 8.48 -4.81 -11.14
C GLY A 244 9.86 -5.12 -11.73
N ALA A 245 10.90 -4.86 -10.95
CA ALA A 245 12.16 -5.60 -11.02
C ALA A 245 11.93 -7.05 -10.53
N LEU A 246 11.02 -7.74 -11.21
CA LEU A 246 10.45 -9.04 -10.88
C LEU A 246 10.07 -9.65 -12.21
N CYS A 247 10.54 -10.87 -12.40
CA CYS A 247 10.08 -11.83 -13.36
C CYS A 247 8.85 -11.47 -14.19
N GLY A 248 9.03 -11.41 -15.50
CA GLY A 248 8.02 -11.15 -16.51
C GLY A 248 8.08 -9.74 -17.09
N ASN A 249 9.26 -9.11 -17.06
CA ASN A 249 9.49 -7.78 -17.63
C ASN A 249 10.17 -7.81 -19.02
N GLY A 250 10.54 -9.00 -19.50
CA GLY A 250 11.17 -9.26 -20.79
C GLY A 250 12.68 -8.98 -20.82
N VAL A 251 13.30 -8.79 -19.66
CA VAL A 251 14.75 -8.63 -19.49
C VAL A 251 15.23 -9.47 -18.31
N ILE A 252 16.19 -10.37 -18.57
CA ILE A 252 16.79 -11.20 -17.53
C ILE A 252 17.58 -10.32 -16.54
N ASP A 253 17.07 -10.20 -15.32
CA ASP A 253 17.65 -9.44 -14.20
C ASP A 253 18.54 -10.32 -13.28
N ASP A 254 19.25 -9.69 -12.33
CA ASP A 254 20.10 -10.39 -11.36
C ASP A 254 19.24 -11.30 -10.44
N GLY A 255 19.27 -12.62 -10.70
CA GLY A 255 18.52 -13.64 -9.94
C GLY A 255 17.58 -14.50 -10.80
N GLU A 256 17.42 -14.17 -12.08
CA GLU A 256 16.55 -14.86 -13.03
C GLU A 256 17.35 -15.83 -13.92
N GLU A 257 16.75 -16.96 -14.28
CA GLU A 257 17.31 -17.90 -15.27
C GLU A 257 16.82 -17.57 -16.69
N CYS A 258 15.62 -16.98 -16.81
CA CYS A 258 14.96 -16.55 -18.03
C CYS A 258 13.97 -15.41 -17.73
N ASP A 259 13.49 -14.71 -18.76
CA ASP A 259 12.36 -13.77 -18.66
C ASP A 259 11.77 -13.53 -20.06
N ASP A 260 10.66 -14.20 -20.37
CA ASP A 260 9.89 -14.05 -21.60
C ASP A 260 8.86 -12.91 -21.51
N GLY A 261 8.97 -12.07 -20.48
CA GLY A 261 8.07 -10.96 -20.26
C GLY A 261 6.68 -11.41 -19.85
N ALA A 262 5.68 -10.81 -20.48
CA ALA A 262 4.29 -11.19 -20.24
C ALA A 262 3.98 -12.63 -20.68
N ASP A 263 4.87 -13.27 -21.45
CA ASP A 263 4.70 -14.62 -21.96
C ASP A 263 5.20 -15.69 -20.97
N ASN A 264 5.70 -15.31 -19.78
CA ASN A 264 6.01 -16.28 -18.74
C ASN A 264 4.79 -17.09 -18.34
N SER A 265 4.93 -18.41 -18.27
CA SER A 265 3.84 -19.32 -18.02
C SER A 265 4.32 -20.60 -17.33
N SER A 266 3.58 -21.02 -16.31
CA SER A 266 3.73 -22.35 -15.69
C SER A 266 2.73 -23.36 -16.23
N LEU A 267 2.09 -23.05 -17.37
CA LEU A 267 1.05 -23.88 -18.00
C LEU A 267 1.25 -24.04 -19.51
N LEU A 268 2.15 -23.25 -20.12
CA LEU A 268 2.39 -23.28 -21.56
C LEU A 268 3.79 -23.84 -21.82
N PRO A 269 3.94 -24.73 -22.82
CA PRO A 269 5.23 -25.29 -23.20
C PRO A 269 6.24 -24.24 -23.67
N ASP A 270 7.51 -24.48 -23.36
CA ASP A 270 8.69 -23.74 -23.79
C ASP A 270 8.71 -22.27 -23.35
N HIS A 271 8.02 -21.97 -22.25
CA HIS A 271 8.00 -20.65 -21.63
C HIS A 271 8.72 -20.65 -20.29
N CYS A 272 9.39 -19.53 -20.01
CA CYS A 272 9.92 -19.23 -18.69
C CYS A 272 8.80 -19.32 -17.63
N ARG A 273 9.10 -19.95 -16.49
CA ARG A 273 8.10 -20.10 -15.43
C ARG A 273 7.76 -18.75 -14.80
N GLN A 274 6.61 -18.66 -14.13
CA GLN A 274 6.15 -17.40 -13.54
C GLN A 274 7.06 -16.85 -12.42
N ASP A 275 8.02 -17.66 -11.95
CA ASP A 275 9.06 -17.29 -10.99
C ASP A 275 10.44 -17.07 -11.64
N CYS A 276 10.51 -17.08 -12.97
CA CYS A 276 11.69 -16.83 -13.80
C CYS A 276 12.78 -17.89 -13.68
N THR A 277 12.33 -19.10 -13.40
CA THR A 277 13.11 -20.32 -13.57
C THR A 277 12.85 -20.91 -14.95
N LEU A 278 13.86 -21.60 -15.49
CA LEU A 278 13.67 -22.38 -16.70
C LEU A 278 12.75 -23.59 -16.43
N PRO A 279 11.97 -24.05 -17.43
CA PRO A 279 11.22 -25.30 -17.36
C PRO A 279 12.09 -26.50 -16.95
N ARG A 280 11.51 -27.44 -16.20
CA ARG A 280 12.21 -28.65 -15.74
C ARG A 280 11.28 -29.85 -15.64
N CYS A 281 11.80 -30.98 -16.09
CA CYS A 281 11.21 -32.30 -15.86
C CYS A 281 10.67 -32.50 -14.43
N GLY A 282 9.42 -32.93 -14.38
CA GLY A 282 8.59 -33.12 -13.20
C GLY A 282 7.83 -31.87 -12.74
N ASP A 283 7.69 -30.84 -13.57
CA ASP A 283 6.95 -29.61 -13.21
C ASP A 283 5.51 -29.57 -13.72
N GLY A 284 5.08 -30.61 -14.46
CA GLY A 284 3.72 -30.83 -14.91
C GLY A 284 3.39 -30.21 -16.26
N VAL A 285 4.37 -29.66 -16.98
CA VAL A 285 4.22 -29.15 -18.34
C VAL A 285 5.28 -29.81 -19.21
N VAL A 286 4.90 -30.28 -20.39
CA VAL A 286 5.85 -30.84 -21.35
C VAL A 286 6.51 -29.70 -22.10
N ASP A 287 7.84 -29.58 -22.04
CA ASP A 287 8.65 -28.58 -22.77
C ASP A 287 9.52 -29.22 -23.88
N PRO A 288 8.99 -29.40 -25.12
CA PRO A 288 9.70 -30.06 -26.21
C PRO A 288 10.98 -29.33 -26.65
N GLY A 289 11.05 -28.02 -26.44
CA GLY A 289 12.22 -27.18 -26.71
C GLY A 289 13.43 -27.53 -25.83
N GLU A 290 13.18 -28.02 -24.61
CA GLU A 290 14.20 -28.53 -23.68
C GLU A 290 14.46 -30.04 -23.82
N GLY A 291 13.68 -30.73 -24.66
CA GLY A 291 13.88 -32.12 -25.04
C GLY A 291 13.06 -33.14 -24.24
N GLU A 292 11.99 -32.71 -23.59
CA GLU A 292 11.06 -33.58 -22.87
C GLU A 292 10.11 -34.30 -23.82
N GLU A 293 9.94 -35.62 -23.64
CA GLU A 293 8.97 -36.43 -24.38
C GLU A 293 7.64 -36.57 -23.60
N CYS A 294 7.69 -36.40 -22.28
CA CYS A 294 6.57 -36.42 -21.35
C CYS A 294 6.93 -35.59 -20.11
N ASP A 295 5.93 -35.25 -19.28
CA ASP A 295 6.10 -34.73 -17.93
C ASP A 295 4.81 -35.05 -17.16
N ASP A 296 4.91 -35.79 -16.06
CA ASP A 296 3.77 -36.23 -15.25
C ASP A 296 3.70 -35.52 -13.88
N GLY A 297 4.43 -34.42 -13.74
CA GLY A 297 4.49 -33.61 -12.52
C GLY A 297 5.28 -34.25 -11.39
N ASN A 298 6.06 -35.30 -11.66
CA ASN A 298 6.97 -35.89 -10.70
C ASN A 298 8.24 -36.46 -11.37
N LEU A 299 9.05 -37.21 -10.61
CA LEU A 299 10.35 -37.75 -11.06
C LEU A 299 10.48 -39.24 -10.71
N VAL A 300 9.39 -40.01 -10.79
CA VAL A 300 9.32 -41.43 -10.43
C VAL A 300 9.30 -42.28 -11.69
N ASP A 301 10.33 -43.10 -11.90
CA ASP A 301 10.37 -43.97 -13.08
C ASP A 301 9.23 -45.02 -13.11
N GLY A 302 8.67 -45.25 -14.29
CA GLY A 302 7.76 -46.36 -14.59
C GLY A 302 6.28 -46.13 -14.29
N ASP A 303 5.84 -44.89 -14.05
CA ASP A 303 4.43 -44.50 -13.86
C ASP A 303 3.80 -43.79 -15.08
N GLY A 304 4.56 -43.66 -16.16
CA GLY A 304 4.12 -43.04 -17.41
C GLY A 304 5.17 -42.09 -17.97
N CYS A 305 5.93 -41.42 -17.09
CA CYS A 305 7.05 -40.57 -17.47
C CYS A 305 8.26 -40.81 -16.57
N ASP A 306 9.37 -41.27 -17.15
CA ASP A 306 10.59 -41.54 -16.39
C ASP A 306 11.26 -40.22 -15.96
N SER A 307 12.13 -40.27 -14.94
CA SER A 307 12.79 -39.09 -14.34
C SER A 307 13.73 -38.33 -15.28
N ASP A 308 13.98 -38.83 -16.49
CA ASP A 308 14.66 -38.16 -17.59
C ASP A 308 13.70 -37.63 -18.66
N CYS A 309 12.40 -37.56 -18.34
CA CYS A 309 11.30 -37.15 -19.20
C CYS A 309 11.19 -37.96 -20.49
N THR A 310 11.48 -39.27 -20.39
CA THR A 310 11.24 -40.27 -21.44
C THR A 310 10.03 -41.14 -21.14
N VAL A 311 9.33 -41.57 -22.18
CA VAL A 311 8.06 -42.29 -22.05
C VAL A 311 8.25 -43.74 -21.60
N THR A 312 7.50 -44.19 -20.58
CA THR A 312 7.43 -45.60 -20.17
C THR A 312 6.60 -46.43 -21.17
N SER A 313 7.14 -47.54 -21.71
CA SER A 313 6.46 -48.35 -22.74
C SER A 313 5.32 -49.26 -22.22
N GLY A 314 4.17 -49.33 -22.92
CA GLY A 314 3.10 -50.31 -22.68
C GLY A 314 1.99 -49.89 -21.69
N VAL A 315 1.81 -48.59 -21.46
CA VAL A 315 0.83 -48.01 -20.52
C VAL A 315 -0.06 -47.06 -21.30
N CYS A 316 -1.39 -47.23 -21.23
CA CYS A 316 -2.33 -46.28 -21.81
C CYS A 316 -2.16 -44.90 -21.16
N GLY A 317 -2.01 -43.87 -22.00
CA GLY A 317 -1.65 -42.52 -21.58
C GLY A 317 -0.15 -42.24 -21.68
N ASN A 318 0.59 -43.02 -22.48
CA ASN A 318 2.01 -42.81 -22.71
C ASN A 318 2.32 -42.04 -24.02
N GLY A 319 1.29 -41.69 -24.81
CA GLY A 319 1.44 -40.86 -26.01
C GLY A 319 1.88 -41.66 -27.23
N VAL A 320 1.93 -42.99 -27.11
CA VAL A 320 2.24 -43.90 -28.20
C VAL A 320 1.11 -44.91 -28.31
N VAL A 321 0.41 -44.91 -29.45
CA VAL A 321 -0.66 -45.88 -29.70
C VAL A 321 -0.09 -47.30 -29.76
N ASP A 322 -0.23 -48.03 -28.67
CA ASP A 322 0.26 -49.38 -28.47
C ASP A 322 -0.75 -50.44 -28.97
N PRO A 323 -0.32 -51.71 -29.19
CA PRO A 323 -1.22 -52.77 -29.64
C PRO A 323 -2.35 -53.06 -28.65
N GLY A 324 -3.56 -52.56 -28.94
CA GLY A 324 -4.74 -52.71 -28.09
C GLY A 324 -5.48 -51.40 -27.82
N GLU A 325 -4.86 -50.27 -28.16
CA GLU A 325 -5.40 -48.93 -28.00
C GLU A 325 -6.06 -48.45 -29.30
N GLU A 326 -7.14 -47.67 -29.17
CA GLU A 326 -7.76 -47.01 -30.32
C GLU A 326 -7.09 -45.67 -30.61
N CYS A 327 -6.56 -45.03 -29.57
CA CYS A 327 -5.78 -43.80 -29.60
C CYS A 327 -5.03 -43.63 -28.26
N ASP A 328 -4.03 -42.77 -28.21
CA ASP A 328 -3.27 -42.43 -26.99
C ASP A 328 -2.68 -41.02 -27.16
N ASP A 329 -3.27 -40.04 -26.47
CA ASP A 329 -2.82 -38.64 -26.43
C ASP A 329 -1.84 -38.40 -25.26
N GLY A 330 -1.32 -39.45 -24.64
CA GLY A 330 -0.39 -39.36 -23.52
C GLY A 330 -1.07 -38.92 -22.25
N ALA A 331 -0.37 -38.08 -21.50
CA ALA A 331 -0.93 -37.41 -20.32
C ALA A 331 -2.20 -36.59 -20.63
N LEU A 332 -2.44 -36.28 -21.91
CA LEU A 332 -3.63 -35.57 -22.34
C LEU A 332 -4.87 -36.47 -22.48
N ASN A 333 -4.74 -37.78 -22.28
CA ASN A 333 -5.91 -38.65 -22.15
C ASN A 333 -6.84 -38.12 -21.05
N SER A 334 -8.09 -37.84 -21.39
CA SER A 334 -9.02 -37.17 -20.48
C SER A 334 -10.41 -37.75 -20.57
N ALA A 335 -11.05 -37.93 -19.42
CA ALA A 335 -12.48 -38.24 -19.32
C ALA A 335 -13.34 -36.97 -19.21
N LEU A 336 -12.76 -35.78 -19.35
CA LEU A 336 -13.42 -34.49 -19.13
C LEU A 336 -13.14 -33.43 -20.20
N LEU A 337 -12.03 -33.55 -20.95
CA LEU A 337 -11.65 -32.60 -21.98
C LEU A 337 -12.09 -33.09 -23.38
N PRO A 338 -12.65 -32.19 -24.22
CA PRO A 338 -13.08 -32.52 -25.58
C PRO A 338 -11.93 -32.99 -26.47
N ASP A 339 -12.23 -33.89 -27.40
CA ASP A 339 -11.35 -34.38 -28.47
C ASP A 339 -10.09 -35.11 -28.02
N HIS A 340 -10.00 -35.40 -26.72
CA HIS A 340 -8.95 -36.23 -26.16
C HIS A 340 -9.39 -37.68 -26.07
N CYS A 341 -8.44 -38.59 -26.29
CA CYS A 341 -8.57 -39.99 -25.94
C CYS A 341 -9.05 -40.14 -24.51
N ARG A 342 -9.93 -41.11 -24.27
CA ARG A 342 -10.40 -41.41 -22.92
C ARG A 342 -9.29 -42.06 -22.13
N THR A 343 -9.37 -41.97 -20.81
CA THR A 343 -8.38 -42.54 -19.87
C THR A 343 -8.23 -44.07 -19.96
N ASP A 344 -9.06 -44.73 -20.77
CA ASP A 344 -8.97 -46.15 -21.13
C ASP A 344 -8.50 -46.39 -22.57
N CYS A 345 -7.94 -45.37 -23.23
CA CYS A 345 -7.45 -45.36 -24.61
C CYS A 345 -8.52 -45.76 -25.64
N THR A 346 -9.77 -45.44 -25.33
CA THR A 346 -10.87 -45.44 -26.30
C THR A 346 -11.02 -44.06 -26.91
N ALA A 347 -11.38 -44.01 -28.20
CA ALA A 347 -11.57 -42.74 -28.89
C ALA A 347 -12.81 -41.97 -28.35
N PRO A 348 -12.78 -40.62 -28.38
CA PRO A 348 -13.91 -39.77 -28.05
C PRO A 348 -15.17 -40.17 -28.84
N ARG A 349 -16.33 -40.27 -28.16
CA ARG A 349 -17.58 -40.71 -28.79
C ARG A 349 -18.82 -40.27 -28.00
N CYS A 350 -19.89 -40.03 -28.76
CA CYS A 350 -21.21 -39.77 -28.21
C CYS A 350 -21.66 -40.82 -27.19
N GLY A 351 -22.00 -40.35 -26.00
CA GLY A 351 -22.37 -41.11 -24.81
C GLY A 351 -21.23 -41.36 -23.83
N ASP A 352 -20.06 -40.74 -24.00
CA ASP A 352 -18.93 -40.83 -23.07
C ASP A 352 -18.95 -39.75 -21.96
N GLY A 353 -19.90 -38.81 -22.03
CA GLY A 353 -20.08 -37.76 -21.02
C GLY A 353 -19.29 -36.48 -21.26
N VAL A 354 -18.57 -36.35 -22.38
CA VAL A 354 -17.83 -35.15 -22.79
C VAL A 354 -18.30 -34.71 -24.18
N ILE A 355 -18.43 -33.40 -24.40
CA ILE A 355 -18.87 -32.88 -25.72
C ILE A 355 -17.64 -32.73 -26.62
N ASP A 356 -17.47 -33.66 -27.57
CA ASP A 356 -16.35 -33.66 -28.52
C ASP A 356 -16.66 -32.94 -29.85
N SER A 357 -15.66 -32.77 -30.71
CA SER A 357 -15.80 -32.19 -32.04
C SER A 357 -16.78 -32.98 -32.89
N GLY A 358 -17.86 -32.32 -33.30
CA GLY A 358 -18.96 -32.94 -34.03
C GLY A 358 -20.18 -33.23 -33.15
N GLU A 359 -20.06 -33.01 -31.85
CA GLU A 359 -21.13 -33.11 -30.87
C GLU A 359 -21.52 -31.72 -30.35
N GLU A 360 -22.75 -31.59 -29.88
CA GLU A 360 -23.31 -30.33 -29.39
C GLU A 360 -23.88 -30.45 -27.97
N CYS A 361 -23.98 -31.68 -27.44
CA CYS A 361 -24.57 -32.00 -26.14
C CYS A 361 -24.26 -33.44 -25.67
N GLU A 362 -24.36 -33.66 -24.36
CA GLU A 362 -24.26 -34.96 -23.67
C GLU A 362 -25.26 -34.99 -22.50
N PRO A 363 -25.79 -36.16 -22.07
CA PRO A 363 -25.72 -37.47 -22.75
C PRO A 363 -26.76 -37.60 -23.88
N PRO A 364 -26.59 -38.57 -24.81
CA PRO A 364 -27.52 -38.82 -25.89
C PRO A 364 -28.89 -39.28 -25.41
N GLY A 365 -29.93 -39.04 -26.22
CA GLY A 365 -31.29 -39.52 -25.95
C GLY A 365 -32.07 -38.71 -24.91
N THR A 366 -31.64 -37.47 -24.63
CA THR A 366 -32.37 -36.54 -23.75
C THR A 366 -33.32 -35.63 -24.54
N PRO A 367 -34.26 -34.92 -23.89
CA PRO A 367 -35.13 -33.97 -24.59
C PRO A 367 -34.37 -32.83 -25.31
N ALA A 368 -33.14 -32.51 -24.86
CA ALA A 368 -32.28 -31.49 -25.43
C ALA A 368 -31.24 -32.05 -26.42
N CYS A 369 -30.98 -33.36 -26.40
CA CYS A 369 -29.90 -34.02 -27.13
C CYS A 369 -30.40 -35.27 -27.86
N ASP A 370 -30.17 -35.37 -29.17
CA ASP A 370 -30.56 -36.58 -29.89
C ASP A 370 -29.59 -37.75 -29.68
N ASP A 371 -29.85 -38.88 -30.35
CA ASP A 371 -29.05 -40.11 -30.17
C ASP A 371 -27.66 -39.99 -30.82
N ASN A 372 -27.40 -38.93 -31.58
CA ASN A 372 -26.10 -38.63 -32.20
C ASN A 372 -25.43 -37.41 -31.54
N CYS A 373 -25.84 -37.05 -30.33
CA CYS A 373 -25.28 -35.94 -29.57
C CYS A 373 -25.40 -34.56 -30.24
N LEU A 374 -26.42 -34.38 -31.10
CA LEU A 374 -26.75 -33.09 -31.72
C LEU A 374 -27.91 -32.43 -30.98
N ARG A 375 -27.88 -31.10 -30.85
CA ARG A 375 -28.95 -30.38 -30.14
C ARG A 375 -30.25 -30.48 -30.93
N ARG A 376 -31.29 -30.90 -30.23
CA ARG A 376 -32.66 -30.75 -30.74
C ARG A 376 -33.02 -29.28 -30.62
N VAL A 377 -33.17 -28.55 -31.73
CA VAL A 377 -33.50 -27.11 -31.70
C VAL A 377 -35.01 -26.88 -31.57
N PRO A 378 -35.50 -26.30 -30.45
CA PRO A 378 -36.69 -25.47 -30.48
C PRO A 378 -36.29 -23.99 -30.42
N GLY A 379 -36.50 -23.27 -31.52
CA GLY A 379 -36.67 -21.81 -31.55
C GLY A 379 -35.42 -20.96 -31.26
N ALA A 380 -34.91 -20.33 -32.31
CA ALA A 380 -33.80 -19.39 -32.33
C ALA A 380 -33.85 -18.28 -31.25
N LEU A 381 -32.69 -18.00 -30.65
CA LEU A 381 -32.31 -16.65 -30.23
C LEU A 381 -30.99 -16.28 -30.91
N ALA A 382 -31.05 -15.17 -31.63
CA ALA A 382 -29.98 -14.59 -32.41
C ALA A 382 -28.90 -13.98 -31.51
N ALA A 383 -27.67 -14.00 -32.00
CA ALA A 383 -26.56 -13.18 -31.55
C ALA A 383 -26.96 -11.69 -31.55
N ASP A 384 -26.77 -11.02 -30.41
CA ASP A 384 -26.74 -9.57 -30.34
C ASP A 384 -25.27 -9.12 -30.43
N THR A 385 -24.89 -8.51 -31.54
CA THR A 385 -23.61 -7.83 -31.73
C THR A 385 -23.67 -6.43 -31.12
N THR A 386 -23.85 -6.34 -29.82
CA THR A 386 -23.59 -5.13 -29.03
C THR A 386 -22.34 -5.33 -28.17
N GLY A 387 -21.23 -5.77 -28.80
CA GLY A 387 -19.92 -5.75 -28.13
C GLY A 387 -19.53 -4.31 -27.83
N ALA A 388 -19.04 -4.06 -26.62
CA ALA A 388 -18.64 -2.73 -26.20
C ALA A 388 -17.56 -2.15 -27.14
N SER A 389 -17.65 -0.86 -27.44
CA SER A 389 -16.62 -0.19 -28.26
C SER A 389 -15.30 -0.10 -27.46
N PRO A 390 -14.13 -0.14 -28.11
CA PRO A 390 -12.87 0.28 -27.48
C PRO A 390 -12.97 1.66 -26.80
N GLU A 391 -13.88 2.52 -27.28
CA GLU A 391 -14.17 3.82 -26.66
C GLU A 391 -14.96 3.73 -25.34
N ASP A 392 -15.74 2.66 -25.12
CA ASP A 392 -16.43 2.40 -23.85
C ASP A 392 -15.44 1.89 -22.80
N ALA A 393 -14.56 0.96 -23.19
CA ALA A 393 -13.44 0.50 -22.36
C ALA A 393 -12.55 1.67 -21.93
N LEU A 394 -12.19 2.55 -22.88
CA LEU A 394 -11.41 3.75 -22.58
C LEU A 394 -12.09 4.68 -21.57
N ARG A 395 -13.39 4.92 -21.74
CA ARG A 395 -14.17 5.80 -20.86
C ARG A 395 -14.28 5.22 -19.46
N CYS A 396 -14.46 3.91 -19.34
CA CYS A 396 -14.45 3.21 -18.05
C CYS A 396 -13.10 3.38 -17.35
N GLU A 397 -11.98 3.07 -18.02
CA GLU A 397 -10.65 3.16 -17.42
C GLU A 397 -10.29 4.60 -16.99
N GLN A 398 -10.61 5.60 -17.81
CA GLN A 398 -10.43 7.00 -17.44
C GLN A 398 -11.30 7.42 -16.23
N ALA A 399 -12.51 6.88 -16.12
CA ALA A 399 -13.40 7.17 -15.00
C ALA A 399 -12.91 6.54 -13.69
N ILE A 400 -12.39 5.31 -13.74
CA ILE A 400 -11.76 4.63 -12.61
C ILE A 400 -10.52 5.42 -12.18
N LEU A 401 -9.62 5.73 -13.12
CA LEU A 401 -8.37 6.44 -12.84
C LEU A 401 -8.62 7.81 -12.17
N SER A 402 -9.55 8.59 -12.70
CA SER A 402 -9.87 9.92 -12.16
C SER A 402 -10.65 9.88 -10.84
N SER A 403 -11.54 8.90 -10.68
CA SER A 403 -12.32 8.72 -9.45
C SER A 403 -11.47 8.15 -8.31
N GLY A 404 -10.63 7.15 -8.60
CA GLY A 404 -9.62 6.58 -7.70
C GLY A 404 -8.61 7.62 -7.24
N ALA A 405 -8.07 8.42 -8.16
CA ALA A 405 -7.23 9.60 -7.87
C ALA A 405 -7.84 10.52 -6.81
N THR A 406 -9.12 10.83 -6.98
CA THR A 406 -9.84 11.74 -6.09
C THR A 406 -10.15 11.09 -4.74
N PHE A 407 -10.50 9.80 -4.74
CA PHE A 407 -10.81 9.04 -3.53
C PHE A 407 -9.59 8.98 -2.62
N PHE A 408 -8.47 8.48 -3.14
CA PHE A 408 -7.24 8.30 -2.38
C PHE A 408 -6.73 9.61 -1.80
N ASP A 409 -6.63 10.68 -2.60
CA ASP A 409 -6.07 11.95 -2.09
C ASP A 409 -6.93 12.53 -0.96
N ARG A 410 -8.25 12.41 -1.06
CA ARG A 410 -9.17 12.89 -0.02
C ARG A 410 -9.13 12.01 1.22
N TYR A 411 -9.09 10.70 1.06
CA TYR A 411 -9.07 9.77 2.18
C TYR A 411 -7.73 9.84 2.91
N ARG A 412 -6.61 9.73 2.18
CA ARG A 412 -5.25 9.87 2.70
C ARG A 412 -5.08 11.14 3.52
N LYS A 413 -5.42 12.31 2.96
CA LYS A 413 -5.28 13.61 3.68
C LYS A 413 -6.08 13.65 4.98
N ARG A 414 -7.26 13.01 5.01
CA ARG A 414 -8.07 12.96 6.22
C ARG A 414 -7.44 12.04 7.26
N LEU A 415 -6.97 10.87 6.83
CA LEU A 415 -6.33 9.90 7.70
C LEU A 415 -4.97 10.41 8.23
N GLU A 416 -4.14 11.02 7.38
CA GLU A 416 -2.92 11.74 7.80
C GLU A 416 -3.22 12.82 8.83
N HIS A 417 -4.28 13.62 8.62
CA HIS A 417 -4.66 14.66 9.58
C HIS A 417 -5.08 14.09 10.94
N CYS A 418 -5.76 12.94 10.94
CA CYS A 418 -6.08 12.20 12.16
C CYS A 418 -4.80 11.77 12.88
N VAL A 419 -3.90 11.06 12.19
CA VAL A 419 -2.67 10.51 12.76
C VAL A 419 -1.71 11.62 13.23
N ASP A 420 -1.52 12.68 12.44
CA ASP A 420 -0.72 13.85 12.83
C ASP A 420 -1.29 14.55 14.06
N GLY A 421 -2.62 14.60 14.18
CA GLY A 421 -3.32 15.13 15.36
C GLY A 421 -2.98 14.33 16.62
N ALA A 422 -3.01 13.00 16.54
CA ALA A 422 -2.63 12.11 17.64
C ALA A 422 -1.14 12.26 17.99
N ALA A 423 -0.25 12.24 16.98
CA ALA A 423 1.18 12.45 17.15
C ALA A 423 1.51 13.76 17.87
N HIS A 424 0.80 14.84 17.53
CA HIS A 424 0.98 16.13 18.17
C HIS A 424 0.63 16.10 19.67
N CYS A 425 -0.41 15.37 20.06
CA CYS A 425 -0.80 15.23 21.45
C CYS A 425 0.21 14.38 22.24
N ILE A 426 0.63 13.25 21.67
CA ILE A 426 1.49 12.26 22.33
C ILE A 426 2.94 12.76 22.47
N LEU A 427 3.52 13.29 21.39
CA LEU A 427 4.93 13.69 21.36
C LEU A 427 5.15 15.18 21.67
N GLY A 428 4.11 16.01 21.51
CA GLY A 428 4.22 17.46 21.58
C GLY A 428 4.07 18.05 22.98
N ILE A 429 3.55 17.28 23.94
CA ILE A 429 3.30 17.72 25.31
C ILE A 429 4.35 17.12 26.24
N PRO A 430 5.37 17.89 26.68
CA PRO A 430 6.41 17.34 27.54
C PRO A 430 5.88 17.06 28.96
N PRO A 431 6.33 15.99 29.64
CA PRO A 431 5.85 15.59 30.97
C PRO A 431 5.97 16.71 32.02
N ALA A 432 6.99 17.56 31.90
CA ALA A 432 7.20 18.68 32.80
C ALA A 432 6.12 19.78 32.73
N ARG A 433 5.36 19.85 31.63
CA ARG A 433 4.27 20.82 31.43
C ARG A 433 2.88 20.24 31.71
N ASP A 434 2.80 18.93 31.89
CA ASP A 434 1.56 18.20 32.10
C ASP A 434 1.78 16.94 32.96
N PRO A 435 2.14 17.12 34.25
CA PRO A 435 2.53 16.00 35.12
C PRO A 435 1.37 15.07 35.48
N GLU A 436 0.13 15.54 35.36
CA GLU A 436 -1.09 14.78 35.65
C GLU A 436 -1.72 14.18 34.38
N GLY A 437 -1.25 14.56 33.17
CA GLY A 437 -1.77 14.09 31.89
C GLY A 437 -3.02 14.81 31.37
N ASP A 438 -3.63 15.71 32.16
CA ASP A 438 -4.89 16.37 31.84
C ASP A 438 -4.90 17.09 30.47
N ARG A 439 -3.80 17.73 30.06
CA ARG A 439 -3.74 18.44 28.77
C ARG A 439 -3.56 17.47 27.62
N ALA A 440 -2.80 16.40 27.81
CA ALA A 440 -2.65 15.31 26.86
C ALA A 440 -4.00 14.62 26.63
N ASP A 441 -4.73 14.28 27.68
CA ASP A 441 -6.04 13.65 27.61
C ASP A 441 -7.06 14.55 26.88
N ALA A 442 -7.11 15.84 27.25
CA ALA A 442 -7.98 16.80 26.56
C ALA A 442 -7.59 16.99 25.08
N CYS A 443 -6.32 16.81 24.72
CA CYS A 443 -5.83 16.84 23.34
C CYS A 443 -6.27 15.57 22.59
N LEU A 444 -6.03 14.40 23.18
CA LEU A 444 -6.40 13.10 22.63
C LEU A 444 -7.91 12.99 22.41
N GLY A 445 -8.75 13.50 23.31
CA GLY A 445 -10.20 13.52 23.10
C GLY A 445 -10.62 14.33 21.85
N ARG A 446 -9.91 15.43 21.53
CA ARG A 446 -10.15 16.18 20.28
C ARG A 446 -9.62 15.45 19.05
N ALA A 447 -8.44 14.83 19.17
CA ALA A 447 -7.86 14.02 18.09
C ALA A 447 -8.79 12.83 17.75
N SER A 448 -9.30 12.13 18.76
CA SER A 448 -10.26 11.03 18.65
C SER A 448 -11.51 11.44 17.88
N GLY A 449 -12.10 12.59 18.22
CA GLY A 449 -13.26 13.12 17.49
C GLY A 449 -12.96 13.47 16.03
N SER A 450 -11.75 13.93 15.72
CA SER A 450 -11.29 14.16 14.35
C SER A 450 -11.13 12.83 13.59
N CYS A 451 -10.54 11.83 14.22
CA CYS A 451 -10.34 10.49 13.63
C CYS A 451 -11.67 9.77 13.37
N ALA A 452 -12.62 9.80 14.31
CA ALA A 452 -13.96 9.25 14.10
C ALA A 452 -14.69 9.90 12.90
N ALA A 453 -14.48 11.20 12.67
CA ALA A 453 -15.03 11.89 11.50
C ALA A 453 -14.37 11.47 10.17
N VAL A 454 -13.15 10.92 10.21
CA VAL A 454 -12.50 10.31 9.04
C VAL A 454 -13.18 9.00 8.67
N VAL A 455 -13.33 8.10 9.65
CA VAL A 455 -13.99 6.78 9.49
C VAL A 455 -15.41 6.98 8.94
N ALA A 456 -16.22 7.84 9.56
CA ALA A 456 -17.57 8.13 9.09
C ALA A 456 -17.63 8.75 7.68
N ALA A 457 -16.57 9.43 7.23
CA ALA A 457 -16.52 10.03 5.90
C ALA A 457 -16.04 9.07 4.80
N ARG A 458 -15.37 7.97 5.16
CA ARG A 458 -14.77 6.98 4.26
C ARG A 458 -15.81 6.34 3.35
N ASP A 459 -16.84 5.73 3.92
CA ASP A 459 -17.89 5.03 3.17
C ASP A 459 -18.59 5.98 2.19
N GLY A 460 -18.83 7.22 2.63
CA GLY A 460 -19.38 8.26 1.76
C GLY A 460 -18.45 8.67 0.62
N LEU A 461 -17.12 8.68 0.84
CA LEU A 461 -16.13 8.93 -0.22
C LEU A 461 -16.07 7.78 -1.22
N ARG A 462 -16.12 6.53 -0.74
CA ARG A 462 -16.14 5.33 -1.58
C ARG A 462 -17.40 5.27 -2.43
N ALA A 463 -18.59 5.40 -1.82
CA ALA A 463 -19.87 5.41 -2.54
C ALA A 463 -19.93 6.48 -3.66
N ARG A 464 -19.44 7.70 -3.39
CA ARG A 464 -19.37 8.76 -4.42
C ARG A 464 -18.39 8.47 -5.55
N SER A 465 -17.34 7.70 -5.27
CA SER A 465 -16.31 7.37 -6.26
C SER A 465 -16.76 6.21 -7.13
N LEU A 466 -17.38 5.19 -6.54
CA LEU A 466 -18.10 4.13 -7.24
C LEU A 466 -19.19 4.67 -8.16
N ALA A 467 -20.02 5.61 -7.69
CA ALA A 467 -21.06 6.20 -8.53
C ALA A 467 -20.50 6.97 -9.75
N ARG A 468 -19.28 7.54 -9.64
CA ARG A 468 -18.63 8.25 -10.74
C ARG A 468 -17.94 7.31 -11.73
N ALA A 469 -17.35 6.22 -11.24
CA ALA A 469 -16.70 5.21 -12.08
C ALA A 469 -17.72 4.26 -12.74
N GLY A 470 -18.78 3.88 -12.05
CA GLY A 470 -19.74 2.87 -12.50
C GLY A 470 -20.53 3.26 -13.74
N GLY A 471 -20.95 4.53 -13.87
CA GLY A 471 -21.71 4.98 -15.05
C GLY A 471 -20.99 4.72 -16.38
N PRO A 472 -19.73 5.18 -16.55
CA PRO A 472 -18.92 4.89 -17.73
C PRO A 472 -18.64 3.40 -17.99
N CYS A 473 -18.66 2.55 -16.97
CA CYS A 473 -18.39 1.11 -17.10
C CYS A 473 -19.65 0.26 -17.38
N GLN A 474 -20.86 0.83 -17.31
CA GLN A 474 -22.12 0.10 -17.52
C GLN A 474 -22.30 -0.48 -18.92
N ALA A 475 -21.55 0.02 -19.91
CA ALA A 475 -21.59 -0.50 -21.27
C ALA A 475 -20.78 -1.80 -21.45
N LEU A 476 -20.00 -2.20 -20.43
CA LEU A 476 -19.14 -3.38 -20.45
C LEU A 476 -19.79 -4.51 -19.66
N SER A 477 -19.47 -5.73 -20.04
CA SER A 477 -19.71 -6.96 -19.28
C SER A 477 -18.51 -7.30 -18.39
N ALA A 478 -18.72 -8.15 -17.38
CA ALA A 478 -17.62 -8.65 -16.55
C ALA A 478 -16.60 -9.45 -17.36
N ALA A 479 -17.05 -10.25 -18.33
CA ALA A 479 -16.16 -10.98 -19.23
C ALA A 479 -15.24 -10.02 -20.03
N GLU A 480 -15.77 -8.91 -20.54
CA GLU A 480 -14.97 -7.88 -21.23
C GLU A 480 -13.98 -7.16 -20.30
N LEU A 481 -14.26 -7.03 -19.00
CA LEU A 481 -13.30 -6.46 -18.05
C LEU A 481 -12.18 -7.44 -17.68
N LEU A 482 -12.51 -8.73 -17.61
CA LEU A 482 -11.62 -9.81 -17.17
C LEU A 482 -10.82 -10.46 -18.31
N ASP A 483 -11.18 -10.23 -19.57
CA ASP A 483 -10.47 -10.80 -20.74
C ASP A 483 -8.96 -10.45 -20.68
N PRO A 484 -8.05 -11.44 -20.62
CA PRO A 484 -6.61 -11.18 -20.59
C PRO A 484 -6.05 -10.68 -21.93
N SER A 485 -6.76 -10.90 -23.05
CA SER A 485 -6.32 -10.52 -24.40
C SER A 485 -6.82 -9.15 -24.84
N ASN A 486 -8.02 -8.73 -24.40
CA ASN A 486 -8.64 -7.44 -24.78
C ASN A 486 -9.28 -6.65 -23.62
N GLY A 487 -9.20 -7.14 -22.38
CA GLY A 487 -9.86 -6.53 -21.24
C GLY A 487 -9.08 -5.36 -20.63
N LEU A 488 -9.70 -4.75 -19.61
CA LEU A 488 -9.10 -3.61 -18.90
C LEU A 488 -8.11 -4.04 -17.81
N GLY A 489 -7.73 -5.32 -17.74
CA GLY A 489 -6.78 -5.87 -16.76
C GLY A 489 -7.38 -6.18 -15.38
N PHE A 490 -8.71 -6.28 -15.26
CA PHE A 490 -9.39 -6.60 -14.00
C PHE A 490 -9.18 -8.04 -13.52
N ALA A 491 -8.63 -8.93 -14.34
CA ALA A 491 -8.37 -10.32 -13.97
C ALA A 491 -7.54 -10.44 -12.67
N ARG A 492 -6.49 -9.60 -12.54
CA ARG A 492 -5.66 -9.56 -11.32
C ARG A 492 -6.46 -9.10 -10.11
N ILE A 493 -7.35 -8.13 -10.31
CA ILE A 493 -8.21 -7.59 -9.24
C ILE A 493 -9.21 -8.66 -8.81
N ALA A 494 -9.91 -9.32 -9.74
CA ALA A 494 -10.87 -10.38 -9.42
C ALA A 494 -10.22 -11.55 -8.65
N ALA A 495 -9.00 -11.93 -9.02
CA ALA A 495 -8.22 -12.95 -8.32
C ALA A 495 -7.85 -12.53 -6.89
N ALA A 496 -7.36 -11.29 -6.70
CA ALA A 496 -7.14 -10.73 -5.37
C ALA A 496 -8.44 -10.75 -4.53
N CYS A 497 -9.55 -10.40 -5.18
CA CYS A 497 -10.87 -10.40 -4.58
C CYS A 497 -11.53 -11.78 -4.46
N GLY A 498 -10.82 -12.89 -4.71
CA GLY A 498 -11.38 -14.25 -4.59
C GLY A 498 -12.73 -14.43 -5.32
N MET A 499 -12.97 -13.66 -6.39
CA MET A 499 -14.23 -13.65 -7.11
C MET A 499 -14.24 -14.72 -8.19
N ASP A 500 -15.35 -15.43 -8.31
CA ASP A 500 -15.58 -16.34 -9.45
C ASP A 500 -15.80 -15.49 -10.72
N PRO A 501 -14.90 -15.60 -11.73
CA PRO A 501 -14.99 -14.80 -12.96
C PRO A 501 -16.26 -15.10 -13.78
N THR A 502 -16.94 -16.21 -13.51
CA THR A 502 -18.17 -16.62 -14.22
C THR A 502 -19.46 -16.08 -13.57
N ALA A 503 -19.41 -15.59 -12.33
CA ALA A 503 -20.56 -15.16 -11.56
C ALA A 503 -20.52 -13.68 -11.12
N VAL A 504 -19.47 -12.95 -11.47
CA VAL A 504 -19.21 -11.58 -11.00
C VAL A 504 -19.85 -10.51 -11.90
N GLY A 505 -20.42 -9.46 -11.30
CA GLY A 505 -20.89 -8.27 -12.02
C GLY A 505 -19.86 -7.14 -12.08
N VAL A 506 -20.05 -6.19 -13.02
CA VAL A 506 -19.19 -4.99 -13.13
C VAL A 506 -19.18 -4.18 -11.84
N SER A 507 -20.33 -4.06 -11.17
CA SER A 507 -20.42 -3.34 -9.89
C SER A 507 -19.61 -4.00 -8.78
N ASP A 508 -19.54 -5.34 -8.78
CA ASP A 508 -18.80 -6.10 -7.77
C ASP A 508 -17.29 -5.95 -7.99
N LEU A 509 -16.84 -6.04 -9.24
CA LEU A 509 -15.44 -5.77 -9.62
C LEU A 509 -15.00 -4.35 -9.24
N LEU A 510 -15.85 -3.36 -9.50
CA LEU A 510 -15.56 -1.97 -9.14
C LEU A 510 -15.56 -1.78 -7.63
N ASP A 511 -16.52 -2.37 -6.91
CA ASP A 511 -16.55 -2.27 -5.44
C ASP A 511 -15.29 -2.86 -4.82
N CYS A 512 -14.83 -4.01 -5.33
CA CYS A 512 -13.59 -4.59 -4.85
C CYS A 512 -12.36 -3.75 -5.22
N ALA A 513 -12.26 -3.24 -6.45
CA ALA A 513 -11.16 -2.35 -6.83
C ALA A 513 -11.08 -1.11 -5.93
N PHE A 514 -12.22 -0.51 -5.56
CA PHE A 514 -12.25 0.64 -4.65
C PHE A 514 -11.98 0.26 -3.18
N HIS A 515 -12.32 -0.95 -2.76
CA HIS A 515 -11.90 -1.49 -1.46
C HIS A 515 -10.39 -1.68 -1.41
N ASP A 516 -9.79 -2.24 -2.45
CA ASP A 516 -8.35 -2.46 -2.50
C ASP A 516 -7.58 -1.12 -2.53
N MET A 517 -8.13 -0.10 -3.21
CA MET A 517 -7.63 1.28 -3.12
C MET A 517 -7.75 1.87 -1.71
N GLU A 518 -8.79 1.52 -0.94
CA GLU A 518 -8.96 1.92 0.47
C GLU A 518 -7.81 1.34 1.31
N CYS A 519 -7.54 0.05 1.15
CA CYS A 519 -6.42 -0.63 1.79
C CYS A 519 -5.06 -0.07 1.38
N SER A 520 -4.91 0.34 0.11
CA SER A 520 -3.72 1.04 -0.36
C SER A 520 -3.54 2.42 0.31
N VAL A 521 -4.62 3.15 0.58
CA VAL A 521 -4.55 4.42 1.35
C VAL A 521 -4.05 4.16 2.77
N GLU A 522 -4.61 3.17 3.45
CA GLU A 522 -4.24 2.82 4.82
C GLU A 522 -2.76 2.45 4.92
N ASN A 523 -2.29 1.58 4.01
CA ASN A 523 -0.88 1.23 3.84
C ASN A 523 0.00 2.45 3.53
N ALA A 524 -0.47 3.38 2.69
CA ALA A 524 0.30 4.57 2.35
C ALA A 524 0.45 5.50 3.57
N VAL A 525 -0.59 5.64 4.38
CA VAL A 525 -0.53 6.48 5.60
C VAL A 525 0.35 5.85 6.66
N SER A 526 0.25 4.54 6.88
CA SER A 526 1.09 3.84 7.86
C SER A 526 2.58 3.95 7.54
N ARG A 527 2.93 3.96 6.26
CA ARG A 527 4.32 4.15 5.78
C ARG A 527 4.74 5.61 5.71
N THR A 528 3.80 6.54 5.58
CA THR A 528 4.10 7.98 5.52
C THR A 528 4.41 8.53 6.91
N ILE A 529 3.64 8.10 7.92
CA ILE A 529 3.80 8.54 9.29
C ILE A 529 4.29 7.36 10.12
N PRO A 530 5.57 7.35 10.54
CA PRO A 530 6.08 6.27 11.38
C PRO A 530 5.19 6.09 12.62
N ARG A 531 4.82 4.83 12.92
CA ARG A 531 3.92 4.44 14.02
C ARG A 531 2.47 4.93 13.90
N ALA A 532 1.96 5.16 12.69
CA ALA A 532 0.59 5.64 12.52
C ALA A 532 -0.45 4.82 13.31
N TYR A 533 -0.30 3.49 13.33
CA TYR A 533 -1.18 2.57 14.06
C TYR A 533 -1.11 2.79 15.58
N ASP A 534 0.08 2.71 16.20
CA ASP A 534 0.28 2.95 17.64
C ASP A 534 -0.23 4.31 18.11
N LEU A 535 -0.11 5.32 17.25
CA LEU A 535 -0.56 6.68 17.55
C LEU A 535 -2.09 6.77 17.61
N VAL A 536 -2.79 5.99 16.78
CA VAL A 536 -4.25 5.88 16.83
C VAL A 536 -4.70 5.00 17.99
N ASP A 537 -3.95 3.95 18.34
CA ASP A 537 -4.25 3.08 19.50
C ASP A 537 -4.24 3.84 20.84
N GLN A 538 -3.50 4.94 20.92
CA GLN A 538 -3.50 5.83 22.08
C GLN A 538 -4.68 6.82 22.11
N THR A 539 -5.58 6.77 21.13
CA THR A 539 -6.81 7.58 21.10
C THR A 539 -8.00 6.77 21.61
N ASP A 540 -9.17 7.39 21.78
CA ASP A 540 -10.41 6.67 22.11
C ASP A 540 -11.00 5.90 20.91
N LEU A 541 -10.35 5.97 19.74
CA LEU A 541 -10.75 5.24 18.54
C LEU A 541 -10.09 3.86 18.53
N VAL A 542 -10.86 2.82 18.21
CA VAL A 542 -10.30 1.48 17.97
C VAL A 542 -9.45 1.56 16.69
N PRO A 543 -8.16 1.21 16.72
CA PRO A 543 -7.29 1.25 15.53
C PRO A 543 -7.88 0.52 14.33
N ASP A 544 -8.54 -0.61 14.56
CA ASP A 544 -9.19 -1.44 13.55
C ASP A 544 -10.33 -0.70 12.82
N ASP A 545 -10.94 0.32 13.45
CA ASP A 545 -11.94 1.17 12.78
C ASP A 545 -11.27 2.16 11.81
N ALA A 546 -10.05 2.62 12.14
CA ALA A 546 -9.26 3.55 11.34
C ALA A 546 -8.46 2.88 10.23
N PHE A 547 -7.99 1.66 10.49
CA PHE A 547 -7.13 0.84 9.65
C PHE A 547 -7.64 -0.62 9.51
N PRO A 548 -8.89 -0.84 9.10
CA PRO A 548 -9.45 -2.19 8.99
C PRO A 548 -8.65 -3.12 8.06
N CYS A 549 -7.99 -2.58 7.03
CA CYS A 549 -7.22 -3.40 6.10
C CYS A 549 -5.86 -3.85 6.65
N LEU A 550 -5.38 -3.25 7.74
CA LEU A 550 -4.12 -3.67 8.37
C LEU A 550 -4.33 -4.79 9.41
N THR A 551 -5.57 -5.04 9.82
CA THR A 551 -5.89 -5.85 11.00
C THR A 551 -6.67 -7.13 10.69
N ASP A 552 -7.22 -7.25 9.48
CA ASP A 552 -7.96 -8.44 9.04
C ASP A 552 -7.34 -9.06 7.77
N PRO A 553 -6.54 -10.15 7.90
CA PRO A 553 -5.96 -10.85 6.76
C PRO A 553 -6.99 -11.63 5.92
N THR A 554 -8.26 -11.71 6.35
CA THR A 554 -9.33 -12.41 5.62
C THR A 554 -10.15 -11.51 4.69
N GLN A 555 -9.95 -10.18 4.73
CA GLN A 555 -10.50 -9.24 3.75
C GLN A 555 -9.60 -9.18 2.51
N LEU A 556 -9.59 -10.30 1.79
CA LEU A 556 -9.32 -10.45 0.35
C LEU A 556 -8.11 -9.71 -0.26
N GLY A 557 -7.05 -10.45 -0.54
CA GLY A 557 -6.28 -10.20 -1.77
C GLY A 557 -5.08 -9.27 -1.73
N SER A 558 -4.59 -8.88 -0.55
CA SER A 558 -3.36 -8.09 -0.49
C SER A 558 -2.18 -8.85 -1.15
N PRO A 559 -1.46 -8.28 -2.14
CA PRO A 559 -0.05 -8.61 -2.39
C PRO A 559 0.85 -8.24 -1.18
N SER A 560 0.24 -7.69 -0.14
CA SER A 560 0.81 -7.20 1.11
C SER A 560 0.41 -8.02 2.35
N GLY A 561 -0.11 -9.25 2.18
CA GLY A 561 -0.63 -10.13 3.24
C GLY A 561 0.39 -10.71 4.21
N ALA A 562 1.41 -9.94 4.61
CA ALA A 562 2.38 -10.35 5.60
C ALA A 562 2.58 -9.21 6.60
N PHE A 563 1.64 -8.99 7.53
CA PHE A 563 1.93 -8.12 8.68
C PHE A 563 1.01 -8.26 9.89
N ILE A 564 0.76 -9.47 10.41
CA ILE A 564 0.59 -9.70 11.86
C ILE A 564 1.06 -11.13 12.17
N ASP A 565 2.36 -11.31 12.46
CA ASP A 565 2.85 -12.26 13.47
C ASP A 565 4.26 -11.86 13.94
#